data_AF-A0A2V2LHU3-F1
#
_entry.id   AF-A0A2V2LHU3-F1
#
_cell.length_a   1.000
_cell.length_b   1.000
_cell.length_c   1.000
_cell.angle_alpha   90.00
_cell.angle_beta   90.00
_cell.angle_gamma   90.00
#
_symmetry.space_group_name_H-M   'P 1'
#
loop_
_entity.id
_entity.type
_entity.pdbx_description
1 polymer ?
#
loop_
_entity_poly.entity_id
_entity_poly.type
_entity_poly.pdbx_seq_one_letter_code
_entity_poly.pdbx_strand_id
1 'polypeptide(L)'
;MKAQAVSETLEPGATVSGVAARYEIMPSQPTAWRRLAKEGTRDLAAMSDLPASPFDACDQATGRVNSQALVRYKTNDYVQVLRLLETFDIDDLHAAVKKALQLGAVGFDAVKHLALCHVEKRPPKLDLDIYPYLPRANVGTTSAASYMSLLSGDAA
;
A
#
# COMPACT_ATOMS: atom_id res chain seq x y z
N MET A 1 7.29 4.01 -35.18
CA MET A 1 8.69 4.42 -35.46
C MET A 1 9.71 3.71 -34.58
N LYS A 2 9.81 3.95 -33.26
CA LYS A 2 10.85 3.36 -32.39
C LYS A 2 10.88 1.81 -32.40
N ALA A 3 9.71 1.17 -32.35
CA ALA A 3 9.61 -0.29 -32.39
C ALA A 3 10.13 -0.89 -33.71
N GLN A 4 9.89 -0.21 -34.84
CA GLN A 4 10.32 -0.65 -36.17
C GLN A 4 11.83 -0.48 -36.38
N ALA A 5 12.40 0.63 -35.86
CA ALA A 5 13.84 0.80 -35.82
C ALA A 5 14.51 -0.26 -34.93
N VAL A 6 13.90 -0.65 -33.81
CA VAL A 6 14.43 -1.74 -32.95
C VAL A 6 14.32 -3.10 -33.64
N SER A 7 13.21 -3.42 -34.30
CA SER A 7 13.06 -4.70 -35.01
C SER A 7 14.04 -4.84 -36.17
N GLU A 8 14.22 -3.80 -37.00
CA GLU A 8 15.20 -3.83 -38.11
C GLU A 8 16.64 -4.03 -37.64
N THR A 9 16.97 -3.55 -36.44
CA THR A 9 18.32 -3.78 -35.91
C THR A 9 18.53 -5.25 -35.49
N LEU A 10 17.47 -6.00 -35.21
CA LEU A 10 17.55 -7.40 -34.76
C LEU A 10 17.66 -8.38 -35.94
N GLU A 11 17.49 -7.91 -37.18
CA GLU A 11 17.63 -8.72 -38.38
C GLU A 11 19.09 -9.14 -38.62
N PRO A 12 19.36 -10.39 -39.08
CA PRO A 12 20.70 -10.87 -39.35
C PRO A 12 21.43 -9.98 -40.36
N GLY A 13 22.60 -9.45 -39.99
CA GLY A 13 23.42 -8.57 -40.84
C GLY A 13 23.10 -7.06 -40.74
N ALA A 14 22.10 -6.65 -39.96
CA ALA A 14 21.79 -5.24 -39.75
C ALA A 14 22.82 -4.57 -38.80
N THR A 15 23.33 -3.39 -39.20
CA THR A 15 24.21 -2.58 -38.35
C THR A 15 23.44 -1.45 -37.66
N VAL A 16 23.74 -1.20 -36.39
CA VAL A 16 23.10 -0.12 -35.60
C VAL A 16 23.30 1.24 -36.26
N SER A 17 24.49 1.50 -36.81
CA SER A 17 24.79 2.74 -37.53
C SER A 17 24.00 2.87 -38.84
N GLY A 18 23.78 1.77 -39.57
CA GLY A 18 22.99 1.78 -40.81
C GLY A 18 21.51 2.02 -40.57
N VAL A 19 20.94 1.42 -39.51
CA VAL A 19 19.54 1.68 -39.13
C VAL A 19 19.40 3.11 -38.59
N ALA A 20 20.36 3.57 -37.78
CA ALA A 20 20.36 4.93 -37.25
C ALA A 20 20.36 6.00 -38.36
N ALA A 21 21.16 5.80 -39.42
CA ALA A 21 21.18 6.68 -40.59
C ALA A 21 19.85 6.71 -41.36
N ARG A 22 19.18 5.55 -41.54
CA ARG A 22 17.89 5.47 -42.24
C ARG A 22 16.74 6.16 -41.51
N TYR A 23 16.78 6.15 -40.19
CA TYR A 23 15.76 6.76 -39.34
C TYR A 23 16.16 8.16 -38.83
N GLU A 24 17.29 8.70 -39.28
CA GLU A 24 17.84 10.00 -38.84
C GLU A 24 17.98 10.12 -37.31
N ILE A 25 18.29 9.01 -36.64
CA ILE A 25 18.47 8.95 -35.18
C ILE A 25 19.93 8.74 -34.84
N MET A 26 20.34 9.18 -33.65
CA MET A 26 21.72 8.95 -33.19
C MET A 26 21.99 7.46 -32.97
N PRO A 27 23.19 6.93 -33.30
CA PRO A 27 23.54 5.52 -33.14
C PRO A 27 23.42 4.96 -31.72
N SER A 28 23.40 5.83 -30.69
CA SER A 28 23.20 5.46 -29.28
C SER A 28 21.72 5.20 -28.92
N GLN A 29 20.76 5.64 -29.72
CA GLN A 29 19.33 5.51 -29.44
C GLN A 29 18.82 4.06 -29.60
N PRO A 30 19.15 3.31 -30.67
CA PRO A 30 18.64 1.94 -30.84
C PRO A 30 19.16 0.97 -29.78
N THR A 31 20.39 1.15 -29.30
CA THR A 31 20.95 0.33 -28.21
C THR A 31 20.27 0.63 -26.87
N ALA A 32 20.00 1.90 -26.58
CA ALA A 32 19.21 2.30 -25.41
C ALA A 32 17.79 1.73 -25.45
N TRP A 33 17.11 1.81 -26.59
CA TRP A 33 15.75 1.27 -26.75
C TRP A 33 15.70 -0.26 -26.64
N ARG A 34 16.71 -0.98 -27.15
CA ARG A 34 16.83 -2.43 -26.93
C ARG A 34 16.99 -2.79 -25.46
N ARG A 35 17.79 -2.03 -24.70
CA ARG A 35 17.95 -2.25 -23.26
C ARG A 35 16.61 -2.07 -22.56
N LEU A 36 15.91 -0.95 -22.82
CA LEU A 36 14.59 -0.68 -22.26
C LEU A 36 13.56 -1.75 -22.65
N ALA A 37 13.58 -2.25 -23.88
CA ALA A 37 12.68 -3.32 -24.32
C ALA A 37 12.97 -4.64 -23.60
N LYS A 38 14.25 -5.00 -23.40
CA LYS A 38 14.65 -6.19 -22.65
C LYS A 38 14.33 -6.08 -21.16
N GLU A 39 14.52 -4.90 -20.58
CA GLU A 39 14.20 -4.59 -19.19
C GLU A 39 12.69 -4.65 -18.96
N GLY A 40 11.89 -3.97 -19.80
CA GLY A 40 10.43 -4.09 -19.75
C GLY A 40 9.90 -5.50 -19.99
N THR A 41 10.54 -6.31 -20.84
CA THR A 41 10.16 -7.73 -21.01
C THR A 41 10.45 -8.54 -19.74
N ARG A 42 11.54 -8.24 -19.03
CA ARG A 42 11.88 -8.86 -17.75
C ARG A 42 10.93 -8.42 -16.64
N ASP A 43 10.59 -7.15 -16.60
CA ASP A 43 9.63 -6.60 -15.65
C ASP A 43 8.25 -7.23 -15.87
N LEU A 44 7.78 -7.31 -17.12
CA LEU A 44 6.54 -8.00 -17.48
C LEU A 44 6.58 -9.50 -17.14
N ALA A 45 7.74 -10.16 -17.24
CA ALA A 45 7.90 -11.55 -16.82
C ALA A 45 7.97 -11.73 -15.29
N ALA A 46 8.31 -10.67 -14.55
CA ALA A 46 8.33 -10.65 -13.09
C ALA A 46 6.98 -10.22 -12.49
N MET A 47 6.08 -9.65 -13.29
CA MET A 47 4.72 -9.33 -12.88
C MET A 47 3.90 -10.62 -12.74
N SER A 48 3.20 -10.75 -11.61
CA SER A 48 2.23 -11.83 -11.42
C SER A 48 1.08 -11.71 -12.40
N ASP A 49 0.48 -12.85 -12.76
CA ASP A 49 -0.75 -12.89 -13.55
C ASP A 49 -1.85 -12.04 -12.90
N LEU A 50 -2.60 -11.33 -13.74
CA LEU A 50 -3.74 -10.55 -13.26
C LEU A 50 -4.77 -11.49 -12.61
N PRO A 51 -5.32 -11.13 -11.45
CA PRO A 51 -6.40 -11.90 -10.85
C PRO A 51 -7.59 -11.96 -11.81
N ALA A 52 -8.26 -13.11 -11.87
CA ALA A 52 -9.43 -13.32 -12.74
C ALA A 52 -10.62 -12.42 -12.36
N SER A 53 -10.69 -12.01 -11.10
CA SER A 53 -11.67 -11.03 -10.63
C SER A 53 -11.15 -9.61 -10.86
N PRO A 54 -11.97 -8.70 -11.40
CA PRO A 54 -11.67 -7.26 -11.38
C PRO A 54 -11.28 -6.82 -9.97
N PHE A 55 -10.36 -5.86 -9.88
CA PHE A 55 -9.98 -5.30 -8.58
C PHE A 55 -11.21 -4.62 -7.95
N ASP A 56 -11.68 -5.16 -6.83
CA ASP A 56 -12.81 -4.61 -6.12
C ASP A 56 -12.31 -3.55 -5.13
N ALA A 57 -12.72 -2.30 -5.34
CA ALA A 57 -12.34 -1.23 -4.44
C ALA A 57 -13.10 -1.42 -3.12
N CYS A 58 -12.38 -1.47 -1.99
CA CYS A 58 -12.99 -1.60 -0.66
C CYS A 58 -13.96 -0.46 -0.32
N ASP A 59 -13.84 0.69 -1.00
CA ASP A 59 -14.72 1.84 -0.88
C ASP A 59 -14.74 2.62 -2.21
N GLN A 60 -15.92 3.04 -2.65
CA GLN A 60 -16.09 3.87 -3.85
C GLN A 60 -16.80 5.16 -3.47
N ALA A 61 -16.16 6.30 -3.76
CA ALA A 61 -16.75 7.62 -3.59
C ALA A 61 -16.75 8.40 -4.91
N THR A 62 -17.89 8.99 -5.23
CA THR A 62 -18.07 9.82 -6.43
C THR A 62 -17.43 11.19 -6.22
N GLY A 63 -16.49 11.59 -7.09
CA GLY A 63 -15.83 12.90 -6.98
C GLY A 63 -14.84 13.20 -8.12
N ARG A 64 -14.43 14.47 -8.26
CA ARG A 64 -13.43 14.89 -9.26
C ARG A 64 -12.04 14.46 -8.79
N VAL A 65 -11.44 13.50 -9.49
CA VAL A 65 -10.13 12.96 -9.14
C VAL A 65 -9.03 13.95 -9.50
N ASN A 66 -8.22 14.32 -8.51
CA ASN A 66 -6.94 15.00 -8.70
C ASN A 66 -5.91 14.40 -7.73
N SER A 67 -4.62 14.63 -7.97
CA SER A 67 -3.53 14.06 -7.15
C SER A 67 -3.66 14.43 -5.66
N GLN A 68 -4.18 15.60 -5.35
CA GLN A 68 -4.39 16.06 -3.98
C GLN A 68 -5.60 15.41 -3.29
N ALA A 69 -6.67 15.14 -4.03
CA ALA A 69 -7.88 14.47 -3.56
C ALA A 69 -7.63 12.98 -3.30
N LEU A 70 -6.77 12.34 -4.11
CA LEU A 70 -6.27 10.99 -3.85
C LEU A 70 -5.48 10.92 -2.54
N VAL A 71 -4.62 11.90 -2.25
CA VAL A 71 -3.84 11.92 -0.99
C VAL A 71 -4.70 12.29 0.24
N ARG A 72 -5.79 13.04 0.05
CA ARG A 72 -6.69 13.47 1.15
C ARG A 72 -7.92 12.58 1.36
N TYR A 73 -8.22 11.66 0.46
CA TYR A 73 -9.37 10.77 0.61
C TYR A 73 -9.20 9.90 1.86
N LYS A 74 -10.15 9.97 2.80
CA LYS A 74 -10.19 9.19 4.06
C LYS A 74 -8.81 8.95 4.69
N THR A 75 -7.98 10.00 4.83
CA THR A 75 -6.60 9.90 5.33
C THR A 75 -5.84 8.78 4.62
N ASN A 76 -5.37 9.02 3.39
CA ASN A 76 -4.57 8.06 2.62
C ASN A 76 -3.21 7.83 3.31
N ASP A 77 -3.26 7.05 4.38
CA ASP A 77 -2.14 6.69 5.22
C ASP A 77 -1.34 5.55 4.61
N TYR A 78 -1.73 5.05 3.43
CA TYR A 78 -1.06 3.95 2.75
C TYR A 78 0.46 4.18 2.59
N VAL A 79 0.85 5.38 2.17
CA VAL A 79 2.28 5.74 2.05
C VAL A 79 2.96 5.76 3.42
N GLN A 80 2.25 6.18 4.48
CA GLN A 80 2.79 6.19 5.84
C GLN A 80 2.90 4.77 6.41
N VAL A 81 1.92 3.91 6.13
CA VAL A 81 1.94 2.49 6.50
C VAL A 81 3.07 1.76 5.78
N LEU A 82 3.30 2.04 4.49
CA LEU A 82 4.44 1.48 3.76
C LEU A 82 5.79 1.94 4.35
N ARG A 83 5.89 3.18 4.85
CA ARG A 83 7.09 3.65 5.54
C ARG A 83 7.38 2.89 6.83
N LEU A 84 6.41 2.19 7.43
CA LEU A 84 6.68 1.33 8.58
C LEU A 84 7.63 0.18 8.21
N LEU A 85 7.72 -0.23 6.94
CA LEU A 85 8.72 -1.20 6.48
C LEU A 85 10.17 -0.71 6.64
N GLU A 86 10.39 0.59 6.87
CA GLU A 86 11.71 1.12 7.21
C GLU A 86 12.13 0.74 8.66
N THR A 87 11.18 0.38 9.52
CA THR A 87 11.42 0.11 10.96
C THR A 87 10.92 -1.25 11.44
N PHE A 88 9.93 -1.83 10.77
CA PHE A 88 9.28 -3.10 11.13
C PHE A 88 9.49 -4.14 10.04
N ASP A 89 9.58 -5.42 10.44
CA ASP A 89 9.60 -6.52 9.50
C ASP A 89 8.25 -6.64 8.75
N ILE A 90 8.28 -7.16 7.54
CA ILE A 90 7.10 -7.30 6.70
C ILE A 90 6.09 -8.28 7.29
N ASP A 91 6.53 -9.31 7.99
CA ASP A 91 5.65 -10.28 8.65
C ASP A 91 4.89 -9.63 9.82
N ASP A 92 5.60 -8.83 10.62
CA ASP A 92 5.01 -8.09 11.75
C ASP A 92 4.02 -7.02 11.25
N LEU A 93 4.38 -6.29 10.19
CA LEU A 93 3.51 -5.30 9.58
C LEU A 93 2.28 -5.95 8.93
N HIS A 94 2.45 -7.10 8.26
CA HIS A 94 1.35 -7.85 7.66
C HIS A 94 0.35 -8.30 8.73
N ALA A 95 0.83 -8.84 9.86
CA ALA A 95 -0.01 -9.22 10.97
C ALA A 95 -0.76 -8.02 11.58
N ALA A 96 -0.10 -6.87 11.71
CA ALA A 96 -0.69 -5.63 12.20
C ALA A 96 -1.77 -5.08 11.26
N VAL A 97 -1.51 -5.00 9.96
CA VAL A 97 -2.47 -4.54 8.95
C VAL A 97 -3.68 -5.47 8.90
N LYS A 98 -3.47 -6.78 8.91
CA LYS A 98 -4.57 -7.76 8.95
C LYS A 98 -5.46 -7.56 10.17
N LYS A 99 -4.87 -7.26 11.33
CA LYS A 99 -5.61 -7.00 12.57
C LYS A 99 -6.32 -5.63 12.55
N ALA A 100 -5.69 -4.61 11.99
CA ALA A 100 -6.30 -3.29 11.79
C ALA A 100 -7.56 -3.38 10.92
N LEU A 101 -7.50 -4.16 9.83
CA LEU A 101 -8.65 -4.41 8.96
C LEU A 101 -9.78 -5.14 9.69
N GLN A 102 -9.47 -6.16 10.51
CA GLN A 102 -10.47 -6.84 11.34
C GLN A 102 -11.15 -5.91 12.36
N LEU A 103 -10.42 -4.92 12.87
CA LEU A 103 -10.91 -3.94 13.85
C LEU A 103 -11.57 -2.72 13.19
N GLY A 104 -11.53 -2.60 11.86
CA GLY A 104 -12.02 -1.41 11.13
C GLY A 104 -11.20 -0.14 11.37
N ALA A 105 -9.98 -0.25 11.92
CA ALA A 105 -9.15 0.88 12.32
C ALA A 105 -7.96 1.05 11.37
N VAL A 106 -8.21 1.55 10.15
CA VAL A 106 -7.26 1.55 9.03
C VAL A 106 -6.36 2.81 8.96
N GLY A 107 -6.09 3.45 10.11
CA GLY A 107 -5.22 4.63 10.19
C GLY A 107 -3.75 4.27 10.49
N PHE A 108 -2.81 5.14 10.11
CA PHE A 108 -1.38 4.95 10.35
C PHE A 108 -1.06 4.67 11.83
N ASP A 109 -1.60 5.49 12.74
CA ASP A 109 -1.33 5.35 14.17
C ASP A 109 -1.87 4.01 14.73
N ALA A 110 -2.99 3.52 14.21
CA ALA A 110 -3.56 2.24 14.61
C ALA A 110 -2.68 1.07 14.13
N VAL A 111 -2.24 1.10 12.86
CA VAL A 111 -1.34 0.07 12.30
C VAL A 111 0.01 0.08 13.02
N LYS A 112 0.60 1.25 13.25
CA LYS A 112 1.86 1.41 13.98
C LYS A 112 1.75 0.84 15.39
N HIS A 113 0.66 1.13 16.10
CA HIS A 113 0.45 0.63 17.46
C HIS A 113 0.31 -0.90 17.49
N LEU A 114 -0.39 -1.48 16.53
CA LEU A 114 -0.54 -2.93 16.40
C LEU A 114 0.78 -3.62 16.03
N ALA A 115 1.57 -3.02 15.14
CA ALA A 115 2.90 -3.50 14.78
C ALA A 115 3.84 -3.49 16.00
N LEU A 116 3.83 -2.40 16.79
CA LEU A 116 4.57 -2.32 18.04
C LEU A 116 4.19 -3.44 19.01
N CYS A 117 2.88 -3.66 19.21
CA CYS A 117 2.37 -4.71 20.09
C CYS A 117 2.79 -6.12 19.64
N HIS A 118 2.88 -6.32 18.31
CA HIS A 118 3.28 -7.60 17.73
C HIS A 118 4.76 -7.90 17.99
N VAL A 119 5.63 -6.91 17.75
CA VAL A 119 7.08 -7.00 18.02
C VAL A 119 7.37 -7.19 19.51
N GLU A 120 6.73 -6.38 20.37
CA GLU A 120 6.99 -6.41 21.81
C GLU A 120 6.31 -7.59 22.54
N LYS A 121 5.44 -8.35 21.86
CA LYS A 121 4.59 -9.42 22.43
C LYS A 121 3.79 -8.97 23.67
N ARG A 122 3.56 -7.67 23.82
CA ARG A 122 2.79 -7.09 24.93
C ARG A 122 1.45 -6.61 24.40
N PRO A 123 0.32 -7.03 25.00
CA PRO A 123 -0.97 -6.46 24.62
C PRO A 123 -0.97 -4.96 24.91
N PRO A 124 -1.65 -4.15 24.08
CA PRO A 124 -1.77 -2.71 24.28
C PRO A 124 -2.48 -2.46 25.62
N LYS A 125 -1.71 -2.17 26.66
CA LYS A 125 -2.25 -1.76 27.97
C LYS A 125 -2.29 -0.24 27.97
N LEU A 126 -3.50 0.31 27.89
CA LEU A 126 -3.74 1.71 28.19
C LEU A 126 -3.49 1.90 29.69
N ASP A 127 -2.32 2.43 30.03
CA ASP A 127 -1.98 2.78 31.40
C ASP A 127 -2.32 4.26 31.65
N LEU A 128 -3.43 4.45 32.37
CA LEU A 128 -3.96 5.78 32.68
C LEU A 128 -3.14 6.49 33.78
N ASP A 129 -2.31 5.74 34.53
CA ASP A 129 -1.51 6.29 35.64
C ASP A 129 -0.29 7.08 35.14
N ILE A 130 0.05 6.97 33.85
CA ILE A 130 1.16 7.70 33.20
C ILE A 130 0.77 9.16 32.87
N TYR A 131 -0.49 9.56 33.05
CA TYR A 131 -0.97 10.91 32.71
C TYR A 131 -1.26 11.75 33.97
N PRO A 132 -0.30 12.57 34.46
CA PRO A 132 -0.44 13.31 35.72
C PRO A 132 -1.61 14.30 35.77
N TYR A 133 -2.09 14.73 34.59
CA TYR A 133 -3.19 15.67 34.44
C TYR A 133 -4.55 14.99 34.21
N LEU A 134 -4.59 13.66 34.05
CA LEU A 134 -5.82 12.93 33.85
C LEU A 134 -6.49 12.68 35.21
N PRO A 135 -7.74 13.10 35.44
CA PRO A 135 -8.45 12.76 36.67
C PRO A 135 -8.53 11.24 36.80
N ARG A 136 -8.18 10.69 37.98
CA ARG A 136 -8.28 9.25 38.22
C ARG A 136 -9.72 8.80 38.04
N ALA A 137 -9.99 8.07 36.97
CA ALA A 137 -11.29 7.45 36.75
C ALA A 137 -11.38 6.18 37.61
N ASN A 138 -12.24 6.19 38.63
CA ASN A 138 -12.58 4.96 39.35
C ASN A 138 -13.56 4.17 38.50
N VAL A 139 -13.03 3.30 37.64
CA VAL A 139 -13.86 2.46 36.76
C VAL A 139 -14.32 1.26 37.58
N GLY A 140 -15.61 1.25 37.95
CA GLY A 140 -16.20 0.10 38.62
C GLY A 140 -16.09 -1.17 37.76
N THR A 141 -15.96 -2.33 38.40
CA THR A 141 -15.88 -3.62 37.70
C THR A 141 -17.11 -3.80 36.83
N THR A 142 -16.90 -3.95 35.53
CA THR A 142 -17.96 -4.09 34.54
C THR A 142 -18.81 -5.33 34.85
N SER A 143 -20.06 -5.13 35.28
CA SER A 143 -21.05 -6.20 35.37
C SER A 143 -21.73 -6.38 34.02
N ALA A 144 -21.67 -7.59 33.45
CA ALA A 144 -22.32 -7.90 32.17
C ALA A 144 -23.83 -7.61 32.20
N ALA A 145 -24.49 -7.78 33.36
CA ALA A 145 -25.91 -7.49 33.54
C ALA A 145 -26.27 -6.01 33.26
N SER A 146 -25.35 -5.08 33.55
CA SER A 146 -25.56 -3.65 33.30
C SER A 146 -25.62 -3.28 31.82
N TYR A 147 -25.07 -4.12 30.93
CA TYR A 147 -25.12 -3.94 29.48
C TYR A 147 -26.28 -4.67 28.82
N MET A 148 -26.92 -5.61 29.52
CA MET A 148 -28.09 -6.33 29.00
C MET A 148 -29.28 -5.39 28.76
N SER A 149 -29.35 -4.25 29.44
CA SER A 149 -30.34 -3.19 29.15
C SER A 149 -30.18 -2.60 27.75
N LEU A 150 -28.94 -2.52 27.23
CA LEU A 150 -28.65 -1.99 25.90
C LEU A 150 -29.03 -2.99 24.79
N LEU A 151 -29.07 -4.28 25.10
CA LEU A 151 -29.50 -5.33 24.16
C LEU A 151 -31.03 -5.50 24.13
N SER A 152 -31.74 -5.06 25.17
CA SER A 152 -33.19 -5.24 25.28
C SER A 152 -34.02 -4.24 24.46
N GLY A 153 -33.40 -3.32 23.71
CA GLY A 153 -34.10 -2.47 22.74
C GLY A 153 -35.12 -1.48 23.33
N ASP A 154 -35.20 -1.35 24.65
CA ASP A 154 -36.03 -0.35 25.33
C ASP A 154 -35.13 0.83 25.71
N ALA A 155 -34.78 1.61 24.68
CA ALA A 155 -34.23 2.95 24.87
C ALA A 155 -35.41 3.87 25.19
N ALA A 156 -35.39 4.45 26.39
CA ALA A 156 -36.26 5.55 26.78
C ALA A 156 -36.07 6.78 25.89
#